data_AF-R5EQ63-F1
#
_entry.id   AF-R5EQ63-F1
#
_cell.length_a   1.000
_cell.length_b   1.000
_cell.length_c   1.000
_cell.angle_alpha   90.00
_cell.angle_beta   90.00
_cell.angle_gamma   90.00
#
_symmetry.space_group_name_H-M   'P 1'
#
loop_
_entity.id
_entity.type
_entity.pdbx_description
1 polymer ?
#
loop_
_entity_poly.entity_id
_entity_poly.type
_entity_poly.pdbx_seq_one_letter_code
_entity_poly.pdbx_strand_id
1 'polypeptide(L)'
;MATKNKDVVEFLKRWIDKGDEKQHSQLFWTDLLSNVLHSTVNNETVKFEYRVQLGHQSYIDVYLPDSRVIIEQKGSDIDLFKAAKQSDGTELTPFEQAKRYNVELPFSQKARWIVTCNFKTFLIYDMDQDLKGKDPVRIKLEELPERLNELQFLASFKNDKIIVEQELSIKAGTLIGKLYDGLIKQYKDPKADNILKSLNKLCVRLVFCLYAEDAGLFDRKDCHIFGNYIKNKETKYLRKALIDLFEVLNQKEDERCFCVLRESVYFYFLFVFSLICTNLVRSYVLS
;
A
#
# COMPACT_ATOMS: atom_id res chain seq x y z
N MET A 1 -2.40 -21.33 7.44
CA MET A 1 -3.74 -21.18 8.06
C MET A 1 -3.79 -21.70 9.50
N ALA A 2 -3.27 -22.89 9.81
CA ALA A 2 -3.31 -23.45 11.18
C ALA A 2 -2.61 -22.59 12.26
N THR A 3 -1.51 -21.91 11.93
CA THR A 3 -0.73 -21.09 12.88
C THR A 3 -1.50 -19.84 13.34
N LYS A 4 -2.11 -19.09 12.40
CA LYS A 4 -2.86 -17.85 12.71
C LYS A 4 -4.00 -18.07 13.72
N ASN A 5 -4.68 -19.22 13.63
CA ASN A 5 -5.78 -19.50 14.55
C ASN A 5 -5.28 -19.81 15.98
N LYS A 6 -4.11 -20.45 16.10
CA LYS A 6 -3.48 -20.71 17.40
C LYS A 6 -3.08 -19.40 18.10
N ASP A 7 -2.45 -18.48 17.37
CA ASP A 7 -1.96 -17.21 17.94
C ASP A 7 -3.11 -16.33 18.45
N VAL A 8 -4.22 -16.28 17.70
CA VAL A 8 -5.45 -15.60 18.17
C VAL A 8 -5.99 -16.27 19.43
N VAL A 9 -6.09 -17.60 19.48
CA VAL A 9 -6.60 -18.31 20.66
C VAL A 9 -5.74 -18.06 21.90
N GLU A 10 -4.41 -18.01 21.75
CA GLU A 10 -3.52 -17.66 22.86
C GLU A 10 -3.66 -16.18 23.27
N PHE A 11 -3.82 -15.27 22.31
CA PHE A 11 -4.11 -13.87 22.58
C PHE A 11 -5.41 -13.71 23.39
N LEU A 12 -6.49 -14.38 23.00
CA LEU A 12 -7.75 -14.35 23.76
C LEU A 12 -7.56 -14.79 25.21
N LYS A 13 -6.88 -15.92 25.44
CA LYS A 13 -6.59 -16.42 26.79
C LYS A 13 -5.81 -15.41 27.63
N ARG A 14 -4.89 -14.65 27.03
CA ARG A 14 -4.09 -13.66 27.74
C ARG A 14 -4.88 -12.41 28.12
N TRP A 15 -5.90 -12.03 27.34
CA TRP A 15 -6.54 -10.70 27.43
C TRP A 15 -8.01 -10.70 27.87
N ILE A 16 -8.70 -11.85 27.86
CA ILE A 16 -10.14 -11.93 28.15
C ILE A 16 -10.52 -11.35 29.52
N ASP A 17 -9.67 -11.54 30.54
CA ASP A 17 -9.89 -11.08 31.92
C ASP A 17 -9.05 -9.83 32.27
N LYS A 18 -8.45 -9.17 31.27
CA LYS A 18 -7.61 -7.97 31.45
C LYS A 18 -8.33 -6.73 30.94
N GLY A 19 -8.01 -5.58 31.52
CA GLY A 19 -8.57 -4.32 31.02
C GLY A 19 -8.16 -3.03 31.70
N ASP A 20 -7.09 -3.04 32.50
CA ASP A 20 -6.53 -1.82 33.08
C ASP A 20 -5.83 -0.98 32.00
N GLU A 21 -6.37 0.21 31.74
CA GLU A 21 -5.91 1.12 30.69
C GLU A 21 -4.43 1.50 30.84
N LYS A 22 -3.94 1.72 32.06
CA LYS A 22 -2.58 2.21 32.27
C LYS A 22 -1.55 1.09 32.20
N GLN A 23 -1.89 -0.08 32.73
CA GLN A 23 -0.97 -1.21 32.84
C GLN A 23 -0.93 -2.06 31.57
N HIS A 24 -2.05 -2.18 30.86
CA HIS A 24 -2.21 -3.20 29.84
C HIS A 24 -2.18 -2.69 28.41
N SER A 25 -2.46 -1.41 28.15
CA SER A 25 -2.67 -0.91 26.78
C SER A 25 -1.50 -1.16 25.84
N GLN A 26 -0.28 -0.77 26.23
CA GLN A 26 0.89 -0.95 25.37
C GLN A 26 1.20 -2.43 25.11
N LEU A 27 1.05 -3.28 26.14
CA LEU A 27 1.26 -4.72 26.04
C LEU A 27 0.20 -5.39 25.15
N PHE A 28 -1.06 -4.98 25.26
CA PHE A 28 -2.17 -5.49 24.45
C PHE A 28 -1.94 -5.23 22.97
N TRP A 29 -1.65 -3.97 22.61
CA TRP A 29 -1.42 -3.61 21.22
C TRP A 29 -0.13 -4.20 20.67
N THR A 30 0.93 -4.29 21.48
CA THR A 30 2.16 -4.97 21.06
C THR A 30 1.90 -6.44 20.75
N ASP A 31 1.19 -7.17 21.64
CA ASP A 31 0.87 -8.58 21.44
C ASP A 31 -0.04 -8.81 20.22
N LEU A 32 -1.08 -7.97 20.04
CA LEU A 32 -1.96 -8.06 18.87
C LEU A 32 -1.19 -7.81 17.57
N LEU A 33 -0.38 -6.75 17.53
CA LEU A 33 0.36 -6.39 16.33
C LEU A 33 1.46 -7.42 16.02
N SER A 34 2.28 -7.82 17.00
CA SER A 34 3.43 -8.70 16.76
C SER A 34 3.06 -10.17 16.65
N ASN A 35 2.23 -10.69 17.56
CA ASN A 35 2.03 -12.13 17.68
C ASN A 35 0.82 -12.61 16.89
N VAL A 36 -0.22 -11.78 16.77
CA VAL A 36 -1.44 -12.14 16.04
C VAL A 36 -1.39 -11.66 14.59
N LEU A 37 -1.03 -10.40 14.37
CA LEU A 37 -0.98 -9.79 13.04
C LEU A 37 0.39 -9.94 12.36
N HIS A 38 1.40 -10.41 13.09
CA HIS A 38 2.78 -10.59 12.61
C HIS A 38 3.40 -9.31 12.03
N SER A 39 2.94 -8.16 12.51
CA SER A 39 3.44 -6.83 12.18
C SER A 39 4.81 -6.59 12.82
N THR A 40 5.61 -5.74 12.18
CA THR A 40 6.83 -5.23 12.82
C THR A 40 6.44 -4.22 13.90
N VAL A 41 6.89 -4.43 15.14
CA VAL A 41 6.67 -3.49 16.25
C VAL A 41 8.01 -2.92 16.71
N ASN A 42 8.21 -1.63 16.44
CA ASN A 42 9.34 -0.84 16.95
C ASN A 42 8.94 0.64 17.01
N ASN A 43 9.85 1.49 17.51
CA ASN A 43 9.61 2.93 17.66
C ASN A 43 9.35 3.68 16.35
N GLU A 44 9.53 3.09 15.17
CA GLU A 44 9.20 3.71 13.89
C GLU A 44 7.80 3.30 13.40
N THR A 45 7.44 2.03 13.56
CA THR A 45 6.18 1.45 13.04
C THR A 45 5.01 1.63 13.99
N VAL A 46 5.26 1.73 15.30
CA VAL A 46 4.25 1.90 16.34
C VAL A 46 4.69 3.01 17.29
N LYS A 47 3.86 4.04 17.44
CA LYS A 47 4.11 5.17 18.34
C LYS A 47 3.10 5.12 19.48
N PHE A 48 3.54 4.70 20.65
CA PHE A 48 2.75 4.80 21.88
C PHE A 48 2.86 6.20 22.46
N GLU A 49 1.79 6.70 23.08
CA GLU A 49 1.75 8.03 23.72
C GLU A 49 2.31 9.12 22.78
N TYR A 50 1.82 9.12 21.53
CA TYR A 50 2.33 10.02 20.51
C TYR A 50 1.85 11.44 20.78
N ARG A 51 2.80 12.36 20.96
CA ARG A 51 2.53 13.75 21.34
C ARG A 51 1.85 14.52 20.22
N VAL A 52 0.76 15.20 20.56
CA VAL A 52 0.03 16.12 19.68
C VAL A 52 -0.23 17.43 20.43
N GLN A 53 -0.18 18.56 19.73
CA GLN A 53 -0.37 19.89 20.30
C GLN A 53 -1.81 20.37 20.05
N LEU A 54 -2.72 20.16 21.00
CA LEU A 54 -4.13 20.59 20.93
C LEU A 54 -4.37 21.82 21.82
N GLY A 55 -3.72 22.94 21.54
CA GLY A 55 -3.70 24.13 22.42
C GLY A 55 -2.97 23.90 23.76
N HIS A 56 -3.01 22.68 24.29
CA HIS A 56 -2.22 22.09 25.36
C HIS A 56 -1.61 20.77 24.87
N GLN A 57 -0.69 20.20 25.63
CA GLN A 57 -0.03 18.95 25.26
C GLN A 57 -0.98 17.78 25.50
N SER A 58 -1.26 17.01 24.45
CA SER A 58 -2.08 15.79 24.48
C SER A 58 -1.34 14.63 23.84
N TYR A 59 -1.88 13.42 24.01
CA TYR A 59 -1.23 12.18 23.56
C TYR A 59 -2.26 11.29 22.86
N ILE A 60 -1.84 10.68 21.76
CA ILE A 60 -2.55 9.57 21.13
C ILE A 60 -2.02 8.28 21.76
N ASP A 61 -2.91 7.39 22.22
CA ASP A 61 -2.51 6.15 22.90
C ASP A 61 -1.65 5.27 21.99
N VAL A 62 -2.11 5.00 20.76
CA VAL A 62 -1.31 4.32 19.73
C VAL A 62 -1.52 4.98 18.37
N TYR A 63 -0.42 5.32 17.72
CA TYR A 63 -0.40 5.81 16.35
C TYR A 63 0.43 4.86 15.48
N LEU A 64 -0.16 4.43 14.35
CA LEU A 64 0.46 3.57 13.35
C LEU A 64 0.69 4.40 12.07
N PRO A 65 1.90 4.96 11.87
CA PRO A 65 2.14 5.91 10.79
C PRO A 65 1.97 5.29 9.40
N ASP A 66 2.48 4.07 9.21
CA ASP A 66 2.51 3.40 7.91
C ASP A 66 1.11 3.04 7.41
N SER A 67 0.26 2.53 8.31
CA SER A 67 -1.13 2.16 7.99
C SER A 67 -2.11 3.32 8.14
N ARG A 68 -1.62 4.52 8.54
CA ARG A 68 -2.42 5.73 8.79
C ARG A 68 -3.59 5.45 9.73
N VAL A 69 -3.28 4.90 10.90
CA VAL A 69 -4.27 4.55 11.92
C VAL A 69 -3.99 5.27 13.24
N ILE A 70 -5.02 5.86 13.82
CA ILE A 70 -5.03 6.32 15.21
C ILE A 70 -5.86 5.34 16.03
N ILE A 71 -5.37 5.01 17.22
CA ILE A 71 -6.06 4.15 18.17
C ILE A 71 -6.23 4.92 19.48
N GLU A 72 -7.47 4.97 19.94
CA GLU A 72 -7.84 5.45 21.27
C GLU A 72 -8.23 4.24 22.14
N GLN A 73 -7.52 4.05 23.24
CA GLN A 73 -7.69 2.93 24.15
C GLN A 73 -8.35 3.40 25.44
N LYS A 74 -9.31 2.62 25.94
CA LYS A 74 -9.97 2.84 27.22
C LYS A 74 -9.92 1.59 28.09
N GLY A 75 -10.16 1.78 29.40
CA GLY A 75 -10.37 0.68 30.34
C GLY A 75 -11.59 -0.18 29.98
N SER A 76 -11.59 -1.45 30.40
CA SER A 76 -12.60 -2.42 29.94
C SER A 76 -14.02 -2.26 30.45
N ASP A 77 -14.23 -1.33 31.38
CA ASP A 77 -15.55 -0.98 31.91
C ASP A 77 -16.11 0.30 31.27
N ILE A 78 -15.39 0.89 30.31
CA ILE A 78 -15.80 2.10 29.60
C ILE A 78 -16.63 1.75 28.35
N ASP A 79 -17.75 2.45 28.20
CA ASP A 79 -18.56 2.43 26.97
C ASP A 79 -17.94 3.35 25.91
N LEU A 80 -17.59 2.77 24.76
CA LEU A 80 -16.93 3.47 23.66
C LEU A 80 -17.82 4.46 22.90
N PHE A 81 -19.14 4.40 23.07
CA PHE A 81 -20.07 5.36 22.46
C PHE A 81 -20.45 6.50 23.41
N LYS A 82 -20.08 6.41 24.68
CA LYS A 82 -20.46 7.41 25.69
C LYS A 82 -19.41 8.51 25.77
N ALA A 83 -19.86 9.75 25.76
CA ALA A 83 -18.98 10.88 25.99
C ALA A 83 -18.46 10.88 27.44
N ALA A 84 -17.18 11.22 27.58
CA ALA A 84 -16.52 11.37 28.87
C ALA A 84 -15.84 12.74 28.94
N LYS A 85 -15.77 13.28 30.16
CA LYS A 85 -15.14 14.57 30.42
C LYS A 85 -13.61 14.46 30.28
N GLN A 86 -13.05 15.31 29.43
CA GLN A 86 -11.63 15.40 29.12
C GLN A 86 -10.91 16.38 30.06
N SER A 87 -9.58 16.38 30.02
CA SER A 87 -8.75 17.29 30.83
C SER A 87 -9.00 18.77 30.53
N ASP A 88 -9.41 19.09 29.31
CA ASP A 88 -9.78 20.45 28.88
C ASP A 88 -11.23 20.84 29.27
N GLY A 89 -11.95 19.94 29.93
CA GLY A 89 -13.34 20.13 30.36
C GLY A 89 -14.39 19.83 29.30
N THR A 90 -14.01 19.51 28.07
CA THR A 90 -14.95 19.09 27.02
C THR A 90 -15.45 17.67 27.26
N GLU A 91 -16.66 17.36 26.79
CA GLU A 91 -17.17 15.99 26.78
C GLU A 91 -17.07 15.42 25.37
N LEU A 92 -16.34 14.32 25.23
CA LEU A 92 -16.12 13.65 23.95
C LEU A 92 -16.23 12.16 24.12
N THR A 93 -16.77 11.51 23.11
CA THR A 93 -16.57 10.07 22.91
C THR A 93 -15.09 9.79 22.58
N PRO A 94 -14.60 8.56 22.84
CA PRO A 94 -13.28 8.14 22.39
C PRO A 94 -13.03 8.38 20.88
N PHE A 95 -14.06 8.22 20.05
CA PHE A 95 -13.96 8.48 18.63
C PHE A 95 -13.76 9.97 18.31
N GLU A 96 -14.54 10.85 18.94
CA GLU A 96 -14.39 12.30 18.75
C GLU A 96 -13.04 12.82 19.28
N GLN A 97 -12.55 12.23 20.37
CA GLN A 97 -11.23 12.50 20.91
C GLN A 97 -10.15 12.18 19.87
N ALA A 98 -10.18 10.98 19.28
CA ALA A 98 -9.28 10.59 18.20
C ALA A 98 -9.41 11.47 16.94
N LYS A 99 -10.62 11.89 16.56
CA LYS A 99 -10.85 12.82 15.44
C LYS A 99 -10.16 14.16 15.70
N ARG A 100 -10.22 14.69 16.93
CA ARG A 100 -9.51 15.93 17.28
C ARG A 100 -8.01 15.79 17.09
N TYR A 101 -7.40 14.69 17.55
CA TYR A 101 -5.97 14.44 17.30
C TYR A 101 -5.66 14.40 15.80
N ASN A 102 -6.49 13.73 15.00
CA ASN A 102 -6.30 13.60 13.57
C ASN A 102 -6.33 14.94 12.81
N VAL A 103 -7.10 15.92 13.29
CA VAL A 103 -7.18 17.25 12.65
C VAL A 103 -5.83 17.98 12.71
N GLU A 104 -5.12 17.86 13.83
CA GLU A 104 -3.83 18.52 14.08
C GLU A 104 -2.64 17.83 13.41
N LEU A 105 -2.80 16.60 12.93
CA LEU A 105 -1.73 15.92 12.22
C LEU A 105 -1.49 16.54 10.84
N PRO A 106 -0.22 16.63 10.38
CA PRO A 106 0.09 17.01 9.00
C PRO A 106 -0.66 16.16 7.99
N PHE A 107 -0.98 16.72 6.82
CA PHE A 107 -1.77 16.01 5.80
C PHE A 107 -1.21 14.63 5.44
N SER A 108 0.12 14.50 5.34
CA SER A 108 0.82 13.24 5.07
C SER A 108 0.69 12.20 6.17
N GLN A 109 0.30 12.61 7.38
CA GLN A 109 0.18 11.80 8.59
C GLN A 109 -1.28 11.63 9.03
N LYS A 110 -2.24 12.32 8.41
CA LYS A 110 -3.66 12.17 8.76
C LYS A 110 -4.08 10.71 8.65
N ALA A 111 -4.71 10.20 9.68
CA ALA A 111 -5.24 8.87 9.73
C ALA A 111 -6.42 8.71 8.76
N ARG A 112 -6.40 7.61 8.00
CA ARG A 112 -7.56 7.13 7.24
C ARG A 112 -8.51 6.34 8.14
N TRP A 113 -7.95 5.67 9.15
CA TRP A 113 -8.70 4.83 10.06
C TRP A 113 -8.55 5.32 11.49
N ILE A 114 -9.65 5.28 12.23
CA ILE A 114 -9.64 5.45 13.69
C ILE A 114 -10.15 4.16 14.30
N VAL A 115 -9.48 3.67 15.32
CA VAL A 115 -9.94 2.52 16.11
C VAL A 115 -10.11 2.95 17.54
N THR A 116 -11.26 2.64 18.14
CA THR A 116 -11.44 2.79 19.59
C THR A 116 -11.57 1.42 20.20
N CYS A 117 -10.90 1.17 21.33
CA CYS A 117 -10.89 -0.14 21.96
C CYS A 117 -10.99 -0.05 23.48
N ASN A 118 -11.71 -0.98 24.10
CA ASN A 118 -11.78 -1.13 25.56
C ASN A 118 -11.34 -2.52 26.02
N PHE A 119 -10.40 -3.16 25.32
CA PHE A 119 -9.97 -4.56 25.48
C PHE A 119 -11.03 -5.61 25.12
N LYS A 120 -12.33 -5.31 25.31
CA LYS A 120 -13.44 -6.24 25.02
C LYS A 120 -14.06 -6.02 23.65
N THR A 121 -14.00 -4.81 23.11
CA THR A 121 -14.61 -4.44 21.84
C THR A 121 -13.70 -3.49 21.09
N PHE A 122 -13.54 -3.74 19.79
CA PHE A 122 -12.96 -2.84 18.82
C PHE A 122 -14.10 -2.15 18.05
N LEU A 123 -14.03 -0.83 17.91
CA LEU A 123 -14.83 -0.09 16.94
C LEU A 123 -13.88 0.49 15.89
N ILE A 124 -14.08 0.13 14.63
CA ILE A 124 -13.24 0.51 13.50
C ILE A 124 -13.99 1.49 12.63
N TYR A 125 -13.45 2.69 12.49
CA TYR A 125 -14.01 3.78 11.71
C TYR A 125 -13.14 4.02 10.47
N ASP A 126 -13.73 3.93 9.28
CA ASP A 126 -13.15 4.46 8.04
C ASP A 126 -13.57 5.93 7.91
N MET A 127 -12.62 6.85 7.92
CA MET A 127 -12.91 8.29 7.88
C MET A 127 -13.65 8.70 6.59
N ASP A 128 -13.45 8.00 5.46
CA ASP A 128 -14.19 8.29 4.23
C ASP A 128 -15.65 7.81 4.29
N GLN A 129 -15.94 6.80 5.12
CA GLN A 129 -17.29 6.27 5.31
C GLN A 129 -18.02 7.00 6.43
N ASP A 130 -17.31 7.45 7.46
CA ASP A 130 -17.83 8.30 8.53
C ASP A 130 -18.37 9.62 7.96
N LEU A 131 -17.68 10.23 6.98
CA LEU A 131 -18.19 11.41 6.25
C LEU A 131 -19.52 11.15 5.53
N LYS A 132 -19.87 9.89 5.28
CA LYS A 132 -21.13 9.44 4.68
C LYS A 132 -22.15 8.99 5.73
N GLY A 133 -21.86 9.19 7.02
CA GLY A 133 -22.72 8.83 8.14
C GLY A 133 -22.83 7.33 8.38
N LYS A 134 -21.83 6.53 7.99
CA LYS A 134 -21.83 5.08 8.28
C LYS A 134 -21.32 4.80 9.69
N ASP A 135 -21.99 3.87 10.36
CA ASP A 135 -21.57 3.35 11.65
C ASP A 135 -20.23 2.59 11.59
N PRO A 136 -19.47 2.56 12.70
CA PRO A 136 -18.24 1.78 12.78
C PRO A 136 -18.50 0.28 12.68
N VAL A 137 -17.49 -0.44 12.23
CA VAL A 137 -17.47 -1.89 12.34
C VAL A 137 -17.13 -2.25 13.79
N ARG A 138 -18.06 -2.94 14.46
CA ARG A 138 -17.90 -3.44 15.82
C ARG A 138 -17.43 -4.88 15.83
N ILE A 139 -16.35 -5.18 16.54
CA ILE A 139 -15.82 -6.54 16.73
C ILE A 139 -15.62 -6.78 18.23
N LYS A 140 -16.20 -7.83 18.79
CA LYS A 140 -15.86 -8.21 20.17
C LYS A 140 -14.56 -9.02 20.19
N LEU A 141 -13.83 -8.96 21.31
CA LEU A 141 -12.61 -9.73 21.50
C LEU A 141 -12.87 -11.24 21.24
N GLU A 142 -13.97 -11.79 21.76
CA GLU A 142 -14.36 -13.20 21.55
C GLU A 142 -14.61 -13.59 20.08
N GLU A 143 -14.96 -12.63 19.21
CA GLU A 143 -15.22 -12.83 17.78
C GLU A 143 -13.96 -12.71 16.91
N LEU A 144 -12.83 -12.34 17.52
CA LEU A 144 -11.57 -12.11 16.82
C LEU A 144 -11.08 -13.32 15.97
N PRO A 145 -11.24 -14.59 16.37
CA PRO A 145 -10.81 -15.74 15.54
C PRO A 145 -11.49 -15.79 14.17
N GLU A 146 -12.75 -15.36 14.09
CA GLU A 146 -13.54 -15.39 12.86
C GLU A 146 -13.38 -14.10 12.06
N ARG A 147 -13.12 -12.98 12.75
CA ARG A 147 -13.13 -11.64 12.16
C ARG A 147 -11.76 -10.98 12.08
N LEU A 148 -10.67 -11.75 12.26
CA LEU A 148 -9.30 -11.23 12.25
C LEU A 148 -8.96 -10.43 10.98
N ASN A 149 -9.50 -10.83 9.83
CA ASN A 149 -9.25 -10.15 8.54
C ASN A 149 -9.65 -8.66 8.58
N GLU A 150 -10.62 -8.29 9.41
CA GLU A 150 -11.06 -6.90 9.55
C GLU A 150 -10.04 -6.01 10.27
N LEU A 151 -9.09 -6.60 10.99
CA LEU A 151 -7.99 -5.90 11.68
C LEU A 151 -6.67 -5.96 10.90
N GLN A 152 -6.65 -6.61 9.73
CA GLN A 152 -5.42 -6.80 8.95
C GLN A 152 -4.82 -5.47 8.46
N PHE A 153 -5.64 -4.42 8.32
CA PHE A 153 -5.18 -3.08 7.96
C PHE A 153 -4.29 -2.42 9.03
N LEU A 154 -4.31 -2.92 10.27
CA LEU A 154 -3.42 -2.45 11.33
C LEU A 154 -1.98 -2.91 11.12
N ALA A 155 -1.77 -4.03 10.42
CA ALA A 155 -0.45 -4.60 10.24
C ALA A 155 0.41 -3.69 9.34
N SER A 156 1.61 -3.36 9.81
CA SER A 156 2.69 -2.81 9.00
C SER A 156 3.81 -3.85 8.91
N PHE A 157 4.05 -4.33 7.69
CA PHE A 157 5.24 -5.09 7.41
C PHE A 157 6.25 -4.10 6.85
N LYS A 158 7.34 -3.85 7.57
CA LYS A 158 8.43 -3.00 7.06
C LYS A 158 9.03 -3.52 5.74
N ASN A 159 8.76 -4.79 5.43
CA ASN A 159 9.08 -5.47 4.19
C ASN A 159 7.98 -5.41 3.12
N ASP A 160 6.81 -4.80 3.34
CA ASP A 160 5.73 -4.84 2.33
C ASP A 160 6.05 -4.05 1.07
N LYS A 161 6.91 -3.02 1.11
CA LYS A 161 7.44 -2.49 -0.14
C LYS A 161 8.16 -3.57 -0.93
N ILE A 162 8.98 -4.39 -0.27
CA ILE A 162 9.75 -5.47 -0.89
C ILE A 162 8.86 -6.67 -1.25
N ILE A 163 7.90 -7.06 -0.41
CA ILE A 163 7.03 -8.23 -0.62
C ILE A 163 5.94 -7.90 -1.64
N VAL A 164 5.35 -6.71 -1.61
CA VAL A 164 4.41 -6.25 -2.65
C VAL A 164 5.15 -6.05 -3.96
N GLU A 165 6.35 -5.44 -3.99
CA GLU A 165 7.17 -5.37 -5.19
C GLU A 165 7.57 -6.76 -5.70
N GLN A 166 7.88 -7.72 -4.82
CA GLN A 166 8.21 -9.11 -5.19
C GLN A 166 6.99 -9.85 -5.72
N GLU A 167 5.82 -9.77 -5.08
CA GLU A 167 4.59 -10.39 -5.56
C GLU A 167 4.11 -9.77 -6.87
N LEU A 168 4.21 -8.45 -7.01
CA LEU A 168 3.95 -7.74 -8.26
C LEU A 168 4.96 -8.15 -9.33
N SER A 169 6.25 -8.30 -9.00
CA SER A 169 7.29 -8.79 -9.91
C SER A 169 7.04 -10.23 -10.35
N ILE A 170 6.60 -11.12 -9.46
CA ILE A 170 6.26 -12.52 -9.78
C ILE A 170 5.02 -12.59 -10.66
N LYS A 171 3.97 -11.84 -10.33
CA LYS A 171 2.74 -11.76 -11.15
C LYS A 171 3.03 -11.14 -12.52
N ALA A 172 3.80 -10.05 -12.57
CA ALA A 172 4.24 -9.42 -13.81
C ALA A 172 5.10 -10.37 -14.65
N GLY A 173 6.07 -11.07 -14.04
CA GLY A 173 6.90 -12.08 -14.70
C GLY A 173 6.07 -13.22 -15.28
N THR A 174 5.04 -13.68 -14.56
CA THR A 174 4.10 -14.71 -15.04
C THR A 174 3.28 -14.22 -16.24
N LEU A 175 2.80 -12.97 -16.21
CA LEU A 175 2.04 -12.37 -17.32
C LEU A 175 2.92 -12.14 -18.56
N ILE A 176 4.16 -11.67 -18.37
CA ILE A 176 5.15 -11.53 -19.43
C ILE A 176 5.52 -12.90 -20.03
N GLY A 177 5.64 -13.94 -19.20
CA GLY A 177 5.83 -15.32 -19.66
C GLY A 177 4.67 -15.80 -20.53
N LYS A 178 3.42 -15.56 -20.12
CA LYS A 178 2.23 -15.87 -20.94
C LYS A 178 2.20 -15.11 -22.27
N LEU A 179 2.58 -13.83 -22.25
CA LEU A 179 2.69 -13.02 -23.46
C LEU A 179 3.78 -13.58 -24.40
N TYR A 180 4.94 -13.93 -23.84
CA TYR A 180 6.05 -14.55 -24.56
C TYR A 180 5.61 -15.86 -25.23
N ASP A 181 4.98 -16.75 -24.48
CA ASP A 181 4.47 -18.04 -24.97
C ASP A 181 3.37 -17.88 -26.02
N GLY A 182 2.55 -16.83 -25.92
CA GLY A 182 1.53 -16.49 -26.90
C GLY A 182 2.14 -15.99 -28.21
N LEU A 183 3.12 -15.09 -28.12
CA LEU A 183 3.77 -14.47 -29.27
C LEU A 183 4.66 -15.46 -30.02
N ILE A 184 5.48 -16.25 -29.33
CA ILE A 184 6.43 -17.18 -29.96
C ILE A 184 5.74 -18.21 -30.87
N LYS A 185 4.51 -18.63 -30.52
CA LYS A 185 3.68 -19.55 -31.32
C LYS A 185 3.19 -18.96 -32.64
N GLN A 186 3.22 -17.63 -32.79
CA GLN A 186 2.80 -16.95 -34.03
C GLN A 186 3.94 -16.83 -35.05
N TYR A 187 5.18 -17.14 -34.67
CA TYR A 187 6.33 -17.09 -35.57
C TYR A 187 6.51 -18.42 -36.31
N LYS A 188 6.92 -18.32 -37.59
CA LYS A 188 7.15 -19.49 -38.46
C LYS A 188 8.29 -20.40 -37.97
N ASP A 189 9.33 -19.81 -37.38
CA ASP A 189 10.44 -20.54 -36.74
C ASP A 189 10.63 -20.07 -35.29
N PRO A 190 9.94 -20.72 -34.33
CA PRO A 190 10.00 -20.37 -32.92
C PRO A 190 11.38 -20.56 -32.27
N LYS A 191 12.30 -21.30 -32.90
CA LYS A 191 13.61 -21.64 -32.33
C LYS A 191 14.75 -20.80 -32.91
N ALA A 192 14.47 -19.94 -33.88
CA ALA A 192 15.49 -19.10 -34.46
C ALA A 192 16.01 -18.07 -33.46
N ASP A 193 17.34 -18.01 -33.31
CA ASP A 193 18.03 -17.12 -32.37
C ASP A 193 17.65 -15.64 -32.54
N ASN A 194 17.45 -15.19 -33.78
CA ASN A 194 17.07 -13.82 -34.09
C ASN A 194 15.65 -13.49 -33.59
N ILE A 195 14.72 -14.44 -33.66
CA ILE A 195 13.34 -14.31 -33.19
C ILE A 195 13.32 -14.29 -31.66
N LEU A 196 14.01 -15.21 -31.00
CA LEU A 196 14.14 -15.26 -29.55
C LEU A 196 14.74 -13.95 -29.00
N LYS A 197 15.84 -13.47 -29.60
CA LYS A 197 16.49 -12.20 -29.22
C LYS A 197 15.55 -11.01 -29.41
N SER A 198 14.80 -10.96 -30.50
CA SER A 198 13.87 -9.85 -30.79
C SER A 198 12.67 -9.85 -29.84
N LEU A 199 12.15 -11.05 -29.51
CA LEU A 199 11.03 -11.21 -28.59
C LEU A 199 11.42 -10.84 -27.16
N ASN A 200 12.60 -11.28 -26.69
CA ASN A 200 13.16 -10.86 -25.41
C ASN A 200 13.31 -9.34 -25.30
N LYS A 201 13.83 -8.69 -26.36
CA LYS A 201 13.93 -7.23 -26.41
C LYS A 201 12.56 -6.55 -26.31
N LEU A 202 11.54 -7.09 -26.97
CA LEU A 202 10.18 -6.56 -26.89
C LEU A 202 9.61 -6.69 -25.47
N CYS A 203 9.74 -7.86 -24.83
CA CYS A 203 9.27 -8.08 -23.46
C CYS A 203 9.93 -7.12 -22.47
N VAL A 204 11.26 -6.93 -22.54
CA VAL A 204 11.98 -6.00 -21.67
C VAL A 204 11.50 -4.55 -21.87
N ARG A 205 11.26 -4.13 -23.12
CA ARG A 205 10.73 -2.79 -23.41
C ARG A 205 9.34 -2.57 -22.84
N LEU A 206 8.45 -3.56 -22.92
CA LEU A 206 7.11 -3.48 -22.36
C LEU A 206 7.14 -3.40 -20.83
N VAL A 207 7.98 -4.21 -20.17
CA VAL A 207 8.19 -4.15 -18.71
C VAL A 207 8.70 -2.77 -18.31
N PHE A 208 9.62 -2.20 -19.07
CA PHE A 208 10.15 -0.86 -18.80
C PHE A 208 9.08 0.22 -18.91
N CYS A 209 8.19 0.15 -19.92
CA CYS A 209 7.06 1.07 -20.04
C CYS A 209 6.09 0.97 -18.85
N LEU A 210 5.78 -0.24 -18.38
CA LEU A 210 4.93 -0.41 -17.20
C LEU A 210 5.59 0.17 -15.94
N TYR A 211 6.88 -0.08 -15.74
CA TYR A 211 7.63 0.49 -14.61
C TYR A 211 7.71 2.02 -14.69
N ALA A 212 7.93 2.57 -15.88
CA ALA A 212 7.98 4.00 -16.09
C ALA A 212 6.64 4.69 -15.81
N GLU A 213 5.52 4.03 -16.14
CA GLU A 213 4.18 4.47 -15.78
C GLU A 213 3.99 4.51 -14.25
N ASP A 214 4.29 3.41 -13.55
CA ASP A 214 4.17 3.33 -12.09
C ASP A 214 5.08 4.31 -11.35
N ALA A 215 6.28 4.58 -11.89
CA ALA A 215 7.22 5.56 -11.36
C ALA A 215 6.86 7.01 -11.71
N GLY A 216 5.78 7.25 -12.48
CA GLY A 216 5.35 8.59 -12.89
C GLY A 216 6.32 9.28 -13.86
N LEU A 217 7.11 8.51 -14.61
CA LEU A 217 8.07 9.02 -15.61
C LEU A 217 7.39 9.49 -16.90
N PHE A 218 6.11 9.18 -17.06
CA PHE A 218 5.33 9.50 -18.24
C PHE A 218 4.51 10.80 -18.08
N ASP A 219 3.78 10.92 -16.98
CA ASP A 219 3.21 12.18 -16.51
C ASP A 219 3.04 12.06 -14.99
N ARG A 220 3.36 13.12 -14.25
CA ARG A 220 3.18 13.14 -12.79
C ARG A 220 1.70 13.25 -12.38
N LYS A 221 0.81 13.58 -13.33
CA LYS A 221 -0.62 13.79 -13.08
C LYS A 221 -1.51 12.58 -13.39
N ASP A 222 -1.06 11.63 -14.20
CA ASP A 222 -1.83 10.45 -14.57
C ASP A 222 -0.93 9.20 -14.64
N CYS A 223 -1.15 8.26 -13.72
CA CYS A 223 -0.33 7.06 -13.55
C CYS A 223 -0.75 5.88 -14.43
N HIS A 224 -1.55 6.07 -15.49
CA HIS A 224 -2.05 4.98 -16.34
C HIS A 224 -1.96 5.21 -17.86
N ILE A 225 -1.06 6.09 -18.33
CA ILE A 225 -1.04 6.55 -19.73
C ILE A 225 -0.67 5.44 -20.73
N PHE A 226 0.38 4.66 -20.46
CA PHE A 226 0.79 3.55 -21.32
C PHE A 226 -0.26 2.43 -21.29
N GLY A 227 -0.78 2.07 -20.12
CA GLY A 227 -1.88 1.10 -19.99
C GLY A 227 -3.12 1.50 -20.80
N ASN A 228 -3.52 2.77 -20.71
CA ASN A 228 -4.64 3.32 -21.48
C ASN A 228 -4.33 3.39 -22.99
N TYR A 229 -3.11 3.76 -23.37
CA TYR A 229 -2.67 3.76 -24.77
C TYR A 229 -2.83 2.37 -25.39
N ILE A 230 -2.39 1.32 -24.70
CA ILE A 230 -2.51 -0.07 -25.17
C ILE A 230 -3.97 -0.52 -25.19
N LYS A 231 -4.73 -0.27 -24.12
CA LYS A 231 -6.14 -0.69 -23.97
C LYS A 231 -7.05 -0.10 -25.05
N ASN A 232 -6.75 1.12 -25.50
CA ASN A 232 -7.56 1.85 -26.48
C ASN A 232 -7.21 1.50 -27.95
N LYS A 233 -6.26 0.58 -28.20
CA LYS A 233 -5.96 0.11 -29.56
C LYS A 233 -6.64 -1.22 -29.84
N GLU A 234 -7.31 -1.31 -30.99
CA GLU A 234 -7.77 -2.60 -31.50
C GLU A 234 -6.59 -3.56 -31.70
N THR A 235 -6.77 -4.85 -31.38
CA THR A 235 -5.71 -5.87 -31.42
C THR A 235 -4.96 -5.93 -32.75
N LYS A 236 -5.66 -5.71 -33.88
CA LYS A 236 -5.07 -5.71 -35.24
C LYS A 236 -4.10 -4.55 -35.48
N TYR A 237 -4.23 -3.45 -34.75
CA TYR A 237 -3.37 -2.25 -34.87
C TYR A 237 -2.31 -2.17 -33.78
N LEU A 238 -2.37 -3.01 -32.76
CA LEU A 238 -1.49 -2.98 -31.60
C LEU A 238 -0.01 -3.09 -31.99
N ARG A 239 0.34 -3.96 -32.96
CA ARG A 239 1.71 -4.09 -33.45
C ARG A 239 2.27 -2.77 -33.99
N LYS A 240 1.48 -2.07 -34.81
CA LYS A 240 1.91 -0.80 -35.41
C LYS A 240 2.04 0.28 -34.34
N ALA A 241 1.06 0.37 -33.44
CA ALA A 241 1.09 1.31 -32.32
C ALA A 241 2.35 1.14 -31.44
N LEU A 242 2.74 -0.11 -31.14
CA LEU A 242 3.96 -0.38 -30.38
C LEU A 242 5.24 0.00 -31.14
N ILE A 243 5.28 -0.19 -32.46
CA ILE A 243 6.41 0.24 -33.29
C ILE A 243 6.53 1.77 -33.24
N ASP A 244 5.44 2.47 -33.53
CA ASP A 244 5.38 3.93 -33.55
C ASP A 244 5.79 4.50 -32.17
N LEU A 245 5.30 3.90 -31.07
CA LEU A 245 5.68 4.28 -29.70
C LEU A 245 7.19 4.12 -29.45
N PHE A 246 7.78 2.97 -29.82
CA PHE A 246 9.21 2.75 -29.58
C PHE A 246 10.10 3.57 -30.49
N GLU A 247 9.64 3.96 -31.68
CA GLU A 247 10.33 4.93 -32.53
C GLU A 247 10.39 6.30 -31.85
N VAL A 248 9.27 6.79 -31.31
CA VAL A 248 9.22 8.06 -30.56
C VAL A 248 10.10 8.01 -29.32
N LEU A 249 10.08 6.90 -28.57
CA LEU A 249 10.91 6.74 -27.37
C LEU A 249 12.42 6.67 -27.68
N ASN A 250 12.82 6.28 -28.90
CA ASN A 250 14.21 6.26 -29.34
C ASN A 250 14.70 7.60 -29.93
N GLN A 251 13.80 8.55 -30.21
CA GLN A 251 14.15 9.87 -30.74
C GLN A 251 14.58 10.82 -29.63
N LYS A 252 15.60 11.64 -29.91
CA LYS A 252 15.94 12.80 -29.07
C LYS A 252 14.82 13.83 -29.14
N GLU A 253 14.69 14.63 -28.10
CA GLU A 253 13.58 15.58 -27.96
C GLU A 253 13.51 16.61 -29.10
N ASP A 254 14.66 17.10 -29.54
CA ASP A 254 14.84 18.05 -30.64
C ASP A 254 14.56 17.45 -32.02
N GLU A 255 14.49 16.12 -32.12
CA GLU A 255 14.20 15.37 -33.34
C GLU A 255 12.72 14.92 -33.41
N ARG A 256 11.92 15.13 -32.35
CA ARG A 256 10.51 14.71 -32.29
C ARG A 256 9.61 15.69 -33.04
N CYS A 257 8.75 15.15 -33.90
CA CYS A 257 7.78 15.96 -34.65
C CYS A 257 6.74 16.59 -33.72
N PHE A 258 6.47 17.90 -33.86
CA PHE A 258 5.58 18.69 -33.00
C PHE A 258 4.16 18.10 -32.86
N CYS A 259 3.67 17.40 -33.87
CA CYS A 259 2.36 16.74 -33.88
C CYS A 259 2.25 15.59 -32.86
N VAL A 260 3.38 14.95 -32.53
CA VAL A 260 3.47 13.79 -31.63
C VAL A 260 3.49 14.22 -30.16
N LEU A 261 3.88 15.48 -29.88
CA LEU A 261 3.97 16.06 -28.54
C LEU A 261 2.63 16.20 -27.81
N ARG A 262 1.51 16.18 -28.54
CA ARG A 262 0.17 16.30 -27.93
C ARG A 262 -0.38 14.98 -27.36
N GLU A 263 0.18 13.85 -27.77
CA GLU A 263 -0.17 12.51 -27.26
C GLU A 263 0.99 11.79 -26.55
N SER A 264 2.19 12.39 -26.52
CA SER A 264 3.41 11.78 -25.97
C SER A 264 3.99 12.60 -24.82
N VAL A 265 3.47 12.35 -23.62
CA VAL A 265 4.24 11.92 -22.44
C VAL A 265 5.62 12.60 -22.23
N TYR A 266 5.67 13.54 -21.28
CA TYR A 266 6.81 14.42 -21.01
C TYR A 266 7.83 13.86 -20.00
N PHE A 267 9.11 13.92 -20.40
CA PHE A 267 10.36 14.02 -19.62
C PHE A 267 10.63 13.09 -18.41
N TYR A 268 11.45 12.05 -18.63
CA TYR A 268 12.74 11.76 -17.97
C TYR A 268 13.41 10.49 -18.56
N PHE A 269 13.28 10.24 -19.86
CA PHE A 269 13.60 8.90 -20.41
C PHE A 269 15.07 8.73 -20.85
N LEU A 270 15.71 9.76 -21.42
CA LEU A 270 17.01 9.60 -22.07
C LEU A 270 18.20 9.37 -21.10
N PHE A 271 18.16 9.93 -19.89
CA PHE A 271 19.26 9.74 -18.94
C PHE A 271 19.24 8.33 -18.32
N VAL A 272 18.05 7.80 -18.05
CA VAL A 272 17.86 6.44 -17.50
C VAL A 272 18.07 5.37 -18.58
N PHE A 273 17.64 5.64 -19.83
CA PHE A 273 17.84 4.72 -20.96
C PHE A 273 19.34 4.51 -21.27
N SER A 274 20.15 5.58 -21.25
CA SER A 274 21.60 5.46 -21.41
C SER A 274 22.29 4.84 -20.19
N LEU A 275 21.86 5.13 -18.97
CA LEU A 275 22.55 4.63 -17.77
C LEU A 275 22.21 3.15 -17.47
N ILE A 276 20.96 2.74 -17.68
CA ILE A 276 20.49 1.37 -17.42
C ILE A 276 20.82 0.43 -18.58
N CYS A 277 20.64 0.81 -19.85
CA CYS A 277 20.99 -0.08 -20.96
C CYS A 277 22.50 -0.30 -21.11
N THR A 278 23.34 0.65 -20.67
CA THR A 278 24.80 0.50 -20.77
C THR A 278 25.43 -0.17 -19.55
N ASN A 279 24.86 -0.01 -18.34
CA ASN A 279 25.43 -0.59 -17.11
C ASN A 279 24.71 -1.84 -16.58
N LEU A 280 23.40 -2.00 -16.75
CA LEU A 280 22.68 -3.17 -16.21
C LEU A 280 22.90 -4.43 -17.06
N VAL A 281 23.16 -4.29 -18.35
CA VAL A 281 23.47 -5.42 -19.25
C VAL A 281 24.93 -5.88 -19.08
N ARG A 282 25.82 -5.00 -18.59
CA ARG A 282 27.25 -5.32 -18.43
C ARG A 282 27.53 -6.20 -17.21
N SER A 283 26.67 -6.22 -16.19
CA SER A 283 26.84 -7.08 -15.01
C SER A 283 26.08 -8.42 -15.08
N TYR A 284 25.18 -8.61 -16.05
CA TYR A 284 24.34 -9.82 -16.16
C TYR A 284 24.62 -10.69 -17.39
N VAL A 285 25.53 -10.27 -18.29
CA VAL A 285 25.83 -11.02 -19.54
C VAL A 285 27.34 -11.30 -19.72
N LEU A 286 28.19 -10.96 -18.75
CA LEU A 286 29.61 -11.36 -18.74
C LEU A 286 29.97 -12.06 -17.42
N SER A 287 29.34 -13.21 -17.21
CA SER A 287 29.89 -14.39 -16.54
C SER A 287 29.27 -15.63 -17.18
#